data_AF-A0AAN0WAW0-F1
#
_entry.id   AF-A0AAN0WAW0-F1
#
_cell.length_a   1.000
_cell.length_b   1.000
_cell.length_c   1.000
_cell.angle_alpha   90.00
_cell.angle_beta   90.00
_cell.angle_gamma   90.00
#
_symmetry.space_group_name_H-M   'P 1'
#
loop_
_entity.id
_entity.type
_entity.pdbx_description
1 polymer ?
#
loop_
_entity_poly.entity_id
_entity_poly.type
_entity_poly.pdbx_seq_one_letter_code
_entity_poly.pdbx_strand_id
1 'polypeptide(L)' 'MNNMGDDKMETFIYQLMKQPHLIEEIKAGTFDYPESFTEEDKCAVLNAIKGENSQDYRLWA' A
#
# COMPACT_ATOMS: atom_id res chain seq x y z
N MET A 1 -3.44 16.93 -17.55
CA MET A 1 -2.54 16.36 -16.55
C MET A 1 -3.40 16.05 -15.32
N ASN A 2 -3.74 14.78 -15.09
CA ASN A 2 -4.48 14.35 -13.90
C ASN A 2 -3.87 13.03 -13.43
N ASN A 3 -2.65 13.09 -12.88
CA ASN A 3 -2.03 11.99 -12.14
C ASN A 3 -2.23 12.28 -10.66
N MET A 4 -3.45 12.19 -10.15
CA MET A 4 -3.76 12.49 -8.73
C MET A 4 -4.13 11.21 -7.94
N GLY A 5 -4.17 10.05 -8.61
CA GLY A 5 -4.48 8.74 -8.03
C GLY A 5 -3.22 8.00 -7.54
N ASP A 6 -2.20 7.92 -8.38
CA ASP A 6 -0.98 7.13 -8.11
C ASP A 6 -0.14 7.70 -6.95
N ASP A 7 -0.01 9.03 -6.88
CA ASP A 7 0.74 9.71 -5.82
C ASP A 7 0.20 9.43 -4.41
N LYS A 8 -1.12 9.21 -4.28
CA LYS A 8 -1.76 8.93 -2.99
C LYS A 8 -1.48 7.51 -2.51
N MET A 9 -1.46 6.55 -3.43
CA MET A 9 -1.14 5.15 -3.12
C MET A 9 0.34 5.00 -2.73
N GLU A 10 1.24 5.63 -3.49
CA GLU A 10 2.67 5.63 -3.16
C GLU A 10 2.93 6.27 -1.80
N THR A 11 2.29 7.42 -1.54
CA THR A 11 2.39 8.10 -0.23
C THR A 11 1.84 7.22 0.89
N PHE A 12 0.71 6.53 0.68
CA PHE A 12 0.11 5.64 1.67
C PHE A 12 1.04 4.48 2.01
N ILE A 13 1.56 3.77 1.00
CA ILE A 13 2.50 2.66 1.18
C ILE A 13 3.78 3.15 1.88
N TYR A 14 4.31 4.32 1.50
CA TYR A 14 5.50 4.89 2.13
C TYR A 14 5.29 5.21 3.62
N GLN A 15 4.12 5.75 3.99
CA GLN A 15 3.77 6.00 5.40
C GLN A 15 3.58 4.68 6.16
N LEU A 16 2.94 3.70 5.52
CA LEU A 16 2.70 2.38 6.08
C LEU A 16 4.02 1.64 6.40
N MET A 17 5.01 1.72 5.52
CA MET A 17 6.35 1.15 5.73
C MET A 17 7.07 1.70 6.96
N LYS A 18 6.68 2.90 7.44
CA LYS A 18 7.21 3.51 8.66
C LYS A 18 6.44 3.11 9.92
N GLN A 19 5.35 2.35 9.78
CA GLN A 19 4.47 1.94 10.87
C GLN A 19 4.34 0.42 10.92
N PRO A 20 5.30 -0.30 11.54
CA PRO A 20 5.33 -1.76 11.57
C PRO A 20 4.06 -2.41 12.15
N HIS A 21 3.42 -1.77 13.14
CA HIS A 21 2.18 -2.27 13.73
C HIS A 21 1.02 -2.30 12.73
N LEU A 22 0.91 -1.30 11.84
CA LEU A 22 -0.11 -1.31 10.79
C LEU A 22 0.14 -2.39 9.75
N ILE A 23 1.40 -2.69 9.45
CA ILE A 23 1.76 -3.81 8.58
C ILE A 23 1.29 -5.14 9.20
N GLU A 24 1.46 -5.32 10.50
CA GLU A 24 0.96 -6.51 11.21
C GLU A 24 -0.56 -6.59 11.20
N GLU A 25 -1.27 -5.49 11.40
CA GLU A 25 -2.73 -5.43 11.28
C GLU A 25 -3.21 -5.77 9.86
N ILE A 26 -2.50 -5.30 8.83
CA ILE A 26 -2.81 -5.63 7.42
C ILE A 26 -2.57 -7.11 7.16
N LYS A 27 -1.44 -7.66 7.62
CA LYS A 27 -1.13 -9.10 7.51
C LYS A 27 -2.15 -9.95 8.27
N ALA A 28 -2.67 -9.46 9.39
CA ALA A 28 -3.71 -10.11 10.20
C ALA A 28 -5.13 -9.92 9.65
N GLY A 29 -5.33 -9.06 8.65
CA GLY A 29 -6.64 -8.73 8.10
C GLY A 29 -7.54 -7.90 9.02
N THR A 30 -6.96 -7.25 10.03
CA THR A 30 -7.68 -6.39 10.99
C THR A 30 -7.54 -4.91 10.69
N PHE A 31 -6.72 -4.54 9.70
CA PHE A 31 -6.53 -3.16 9.29
C PHE A 31 -7.76 -2.60 8.58
N ASP A 32 -8.21 -1.42 9.02
CA ASP A 32 -9.32 -0.70 8.44
C ASP A 32 -8.83 0.21 7.31
N TYR A 33 -9.07 -0.20 6.07
CA TYR A 33 -8.68 0.57 4.89
C TYR A 33 -9.59 1.79 4.72
N PRO A 34 -9.09 2.92 4.19
CA PRO A 34 -9.94 4.04 3.84
C PRO A 34 -11.06 3.62 2.89
N GLU A 35 -12.27 4.16 3.07
CA GLU A 35 -13.44 3.81 2.23
C GLU A 35 -13.24 4.06 0.73
N SER A 36 -12.29 4.93 0.38
CA SER A 36 -11.91 5.19 -1.01
C SER A 36 -11.10 4.08 -1.68
N PHE A 37 -10.62 3.09 -0.92
CA PHE A 37 -9.82 1.98 -1.44
C PHE A 37 -10.73 0.93 -2.07
N THR A 38 -10.51 0.68 -3.35
CA THR A 38 -11.10 -0.45 -4.06
C THR A 38 -10.46 -1.77 -3.62
N GLU A 39 -11.04 -2.90 -4.03
CA GLU A 39 -10.43 -4.21 -3.81
C GLU A 39 -9.07 -4.36 -4.51
N GLU A 40 -8.88 -3.68 -5.65
CA GLU A 40 -7.62 -3.63 -6.38
C GLU A 40 -6.55 -2.87 -5.58
N ASP A 41 -6.91 -1.73 -5.00
CA ASP A 41 -6.05 -0.94 -4.12
C ASP A 41 -5.58 -1.72 -2.89
N LYS A 42 -6.51 -2.45 -2.23
CA LYS A 42 -6.19 -3.33 -1.10
C LYS A 42 -5.23 -4.45 -1.53
N CYS A 43 -5.46 -5.04 -2.69
CA CYS A 43 -4.55 -6.04 -3.26
C CYS A 43 -3.16 -5.45 -3.53
N ALA A 44 -3.06 -4.24 -4.08
CA ALA A 44 -1.80 -3.57 -4.34
C ALA A 44 -1.01 -3.32 -3.05
N VAL A 45 -1.66 -2.83 -1.98
CA VAL A 45 -1.04 -2.65 -0.66
C VAL A 45 -0.55 -3.99 -0.09
N LEU A 46 -1.39 -5.03 -0.13
CA LEU A 46 -1.01 -6.36 0.34
C LEU A 46 0.18 -6.93 -0.44
N ASN A 47 0.21 -6.74 -1.76
CA ASN A 47 1.33 -7.17 -2.60
C ASN A 47 2.60 -6.35 -2.30
N ALA A 48 2.46 -5.06 -2.02
CA ALA A 48 3.57 -4.19 -1.62
C ALA A 48 4.20 -4.59 -0.30
N ILE A 49 3.37 -4.97 0.67
CA ILE A 49 3.79 -5.46 1.98
C ILE A 49 4.40 -6.87 1.89
N LYS A 50 3.78 -7.77 1.12
CA LYS A 50 4.28 -9.15 0.92
C LYS A 50 5.57 -9.18 0.08
N GLY A 51 5.77 -8.17 -0.76
CA GLY A 51 6.94 -7.96 -1.59
C GLY A 51 8.18 -7.50 -0.83
N GLU A 52 8.49 -8.07 0.34
CA GLU A 52 9.71 -7.85 1.16
C GLU A 52 11.04 -8.15 0.40
N ASN A 53 11.09 -8.15 -0.95
CA ASN A 53 12.29 -8.37 -1.77
C ASN A 53 12.24 -7.79 -3.21
N SER A 54 11.68 -6.60 -3.43
CA SER A 54 12.02 -5.84 -4.64
C SER A 54 12.44 -4.43 -4.26
N GLN A 55 13.73 -4.13 -4.40
CA GLN A 55 14.29 -2.79 -4.14
C GLN A 55 13.89 -1.75 -5.20
N ASP A 56 12.94 -2.07 -6.08
CA ASP A 56 12.52 -1.19 -7.18
C ASP A 56 11.01 -0.93 -7.11
N TYR A 57 10.63 0.03 -6.26
CA TYR A 57 9.26 0.56 -6.19
C TYR A 57 8.84 1.28 -7.50
N ARG A 58 9.79 1.56 -8.40
CA ARG A 58 9.56 2.24 -9.70
C ARG A 58 9.01 1.33 -10.79
N LEU A 59 9.01 0.01 -10.59
CA LEU A 59 8.48 -0.95 -11.56
C LEU A 59 6.98 -1.21 -11.39
N TRP A 60 6.31 -0.52 -10.47
CA TRP A 60 4.89 -0.66 -10.17
C TRP A 60 4.06 0.58 -10.54
N ALA A 61 4.57 1.41 -11.47
CA ALA A 61 3.84 2.51 -12.10
C ALA A 61 3.37 2.12 -13.51
#